data_AF-A0A929T6G2-F1
#
_entry.id   AF-A0A929T6G2-F1
#
_cell.length_a   1.000
_cell.length_b   1.000
_cell.length_c   1.000
_cell.angle_alpha   90.00
_cell.angle_beta   90.00
_cell.angle_gamma   90.00
#
_symmetry.space_group_name_H-M   'P 1'
#
loop_
_entity.id
_entity.type
_entity.pdbx_description
1 polymer ?
#
loop_
_entity_poly.entity_id
_entity_poly.type
_entity_poly.pdbx_seq_one_letter_code
_entity_poly.pdbx_strand_id
1 'polypeptide(L)'
;MKKVAFIVMLILFMVIDAYTLYLMSPDLLFPHKSIYVTNQDDDIAKRVKAYFSIQYEINQIVYRQGFPDGYYLDVYDVGGEKHEEFDDTFNVPESDTIQEYFRNLKPDTPKYLRLFEAELIVEFLAVTVISIVNLRKKRKKYR
;
A
#
# COMPACT_ATOMS: atom_id res chain seq x y z
N MET A 1 -32.75 18.53 -1.08
CA MET A 1 -32.57 17.55 0.02
C MET A 1 -32.91 18.24 1.32
N LYS A 2 -33.57 17.53 2.25
CA LYS A 2 -33.68 18.03 3.63
C LYS A 2 -32.24 18.16 4.16
N LYS A 3 -31.92 19.23 4.89
CA LYS A 3 -30.57 19.49 5.43
C LYS A 3 -29.97 18.26 6.13
N VAL A 4 -30.83 17.49 6.81
CA VAL A 4 -30.51 16.22 7.46
C VAL A 4 -29.90 15.20 6.50
N ALA A 5 -30.46 15.01 5.30
CA ALA A 5 -29.95 14.03 4.34
C ALA A 5 -28.55 14.39 3.83
N PHE A 6 -28.25 15.68 3.68
CA PHE A 6 -26.91 16.14 3.30
C PHE A 6 -25.90 15.90 4.42
N ILE A 7 -26.29 16.18 5.67
CA ILE A 7 -25.44 15.90 6.84
C ILE A 7 -25.15 14.40 6.97
N VAL A 8 -26.18 13.56 6.83
CA VAL A 8 -26.01 12.09 6.88
C VAL A 8 -25.07 11.61 5.77
N MET A 9 -25.21 12.14 4.56
CA MET A 9 -24.30 11.82 3.45
C MET A 9 -22.85 12.17 3.76
N LEU A 10 -22.58 13.35 4.33
CA LEU A 10 -21.23 13.74 4.73
C LEU A 10 -20.65 12.84 5.83
N ILE A 11 -21.49 12.40 6.77
CA ILE A 11 -21.07 11.44 7.80
C ILE A 11 -20.68 10.10 7.16
N LEU A 12 -21.46 9.63 6.18
CA LEU A 12 -21.14 8.38 5.47
C LEU A 12 -19.81 8.47 4.73
N PHE A 13 -19.56 9.59 4.03
CA PHE A 13 -18.27 9.89 3.38
C PHE A 13 -17.11 9.81 4.37
N MET A 14 -17.20 10.54 5.49
CA MET A 14 -16.16 10.49 6.54
C MET A 14 -15.93 9.08 7.12
N VAL A 15 -16.98 8.26 7.25
CA VAL A 15 -16.85 6.88 7.74
C VAL A 15 -16.13 5.99 6.72
N ILE A 16 -16.44 6.16 5.43
CA ILE A 16 -15.78 5.43 4.34
C ILE A 16 -14.30 5.82 4.27
N ASP A 17 -14.01 7.12 4.23
CA ASP A 17 -12.63 7.64 4.21
C ASP A 17 -11.81 7.12 5.39
N ALA A 18 -12.37 7.17 6.60
CA ALA A 18 -11.70 6.68 7.80
C ALA A 18 -11.41 5.18 7.72
N TYR A 19 -12.32 4.39 7.16
CA TYR A 19 -12.14 2.96 6.96
C TYR A 19 -11.06 2.67 5.91
N THR A 20 -11.08 3.35 4.77
CA THR A 20 -10.07 3.17 3.72
C THR A 20 -8.69 3.64 4.19
N LEU A 21 -8.62 4.73 4.93
CA LEU A 21 -7.38 5.20 5.56
C LEU A 21 -6.85 4.19 6.60
N TYR A 22 -7.73 3.57 7.39
CA TYR A 22 -7.34 2.49 8.30
C TYR A 22 -6.75 1.30 7.54
N LEU A 23 -7.37 0.87 6.44
CA LEU A 23 -6.85 -0.20 5.59
C LEU A 23 -5.50 0.14 4.95
N MET A 24 -5.24 1.42 4.65
CA MET A 24 -3.99 1.90 4.08
C MET A 24 -2.90 2.16 5.13
N SER A 25 -3.28 2.31 6.40
CA SER A 25 -2.37 2.71 7.48
C SER A 25 -1.16 1.79 7.67
N PRO A 26 -1.25 0.44 7.53
CA PRO A 26 -0.07 -0.41 7.66
C PRO A 26 0.96 -0.11 6.57
N ASP A 27 0.52 0.02 5.31
CA ASP A 27 1.38 0.33 4.16
C ASP A 27 2.02 1.73 4.27
N LEU A 28 1.37 2.68 4.95
CA LEU A 28 1.91 4.02 5.21
C LEU A 28 2.96 4.04 6.33
N LEU A 29 2.70 3.31 7.42
CA LEU A 29 3.57 3.28 8.59
C LEU A 29 4.76 2.34 8.39
N PHE A 30 4.56 1.26 7.65
CA PHE A 30 5.54 0.21 7.40
C PHE A 30 5.59 -0.10 5.91
N PRO A 31 6.10 0.84 5.08
CA PRO A 31 6.09 0.69 3.64
C PRO A 31 6.83 -0.57 3.21
N HIS A 32 6.14 -1.39 2.45
CA HIS A 32 6.70 -2.58 1.82
C HIS A 32 7.46 -2.21 0.55
N LYS A 33 8.41 -3.05 0.17
CA LYS A 33 9.16 -2.89 -1.07
C LYS A 33 9.22 -4.23 -1.76
N SER A 34 8.77 -4.30 -3.00
CA SER A 34 8.76 -5.57 -3.72
C SER A 34 9.54 -5.53 -5.01
N ILE A 35 10.03 -6.70 -5.40
CA ILE A 35 10.57 -6.97 -6.72
C ILE A 35 9.90 -8.22 -7.27
N TYR A 36 9.64 -8.20 -8.58
CA TYR A 36 9.29 -9.41 -9.32
C TYR A 36 10.55 -9.98 -9.94
N VAL A 37 10.80 -11.26 -9.70
CA VAL A 37 11.96 -11.97 -10.20
C VAL A 37 11.57 -12.58 -11.54
N THR A 38 11.96 -11.91 -12.63
CA THR A 38 11.72 -12.41 -14.00
C THR A 38 12.83 -13.34 -14.46
N ASN A 39 14.00 -13.25 -13.85
CA ASN A 39 15.15 -14.09 -14.10
C ASN A 39 15.71 -14.65 -12.78
N GLN A 40 15.71 -15.98 -12.64
CA GLN A 40 16.28 -16.64 -11.44
C GLN A 40 17.77 -16.36 -11.28
N ASP A 41 18.44 -15.91 -12.34
CA ASP A 41 19.85 -15.53 -12.30
C ASP A 41 20.12 -14.08 -11.86
N ASP A 42 19.08 -13.30 -11.53
CA ASP A 42 19.26 -11.93 -11.02
C ASP A 42 20.08 -11.93 -9.73
N ASP A 43 21.01 -10.98 -9.61
CA ASP A 43 22.00 -10.92 -8.51
C ASP A 43 21.33 -10.95 -7.13
N ILE A 44 20.25 -10.20 -6.94
CA ILE A 44 19.50 -10.20 -5.68
C ILE A 44 18.77 -11.53 -5.41
N ALA A 45 18.16 -12.15 -6.43
CA ALA A 45 17.46 -13.42 -6.28
C ALA A 45 18.45 -14.53 -5.91
N LYS A 46 19.62 -14.58 -6.55
CA LYS A 46 20.70 -15.51 -6.19
C LYS A 46 21.18 -15.30 -4.75
N ARG A 47 21.40 -14.05 -4.35
CA ARG A 47 21.83 -13.72 -2.98
C ARG A 47 20.82 -14.17 -1.94
N VAL A 48 19.54 -13.85 -2.13
CA VAL A 48 18.46 -14.26 -1.22
C VAL A 48 18.37 -15.79 -1.15
N LYS A 49 18.44 -16.49 -2.30
CA LYS A 49 18.43 -17.96 -2.31
C LYS A 49 19.61 -18.57 -1.58
N ALA A 50 20.81 -18.05 -1.81
CA ALA A 50 22.02 -18.54 -1.17
C ALA A 50 22.00 -18.29 0.35
N TYR A 51 21.59 -17.09 0.77
CA TYR A 51 21.59 -16.69 2.17
C TYR A 51 20.57 -17.47 3.00
N PHE A 52 19.31 -17.57 2.54
CA PHE A 52 18.24 -18.30 3.24
C PHE A 52 18.16 -19.78 2.85
N SER A 53 19.10 -20.30 2.06
CA SER A 53 19.12 -21.70 1.61
C SER A 53 17.83 -22.13 0.88
N ILE A 54 17.24 -21.23 0.09
CA ILE A 54 16.00 -21.47 -0.66
C ILE A 54 16.27 -22.32 -1.90
N GLN A 55 15.55 -23.43 -2.02
CA GLN A 55 15.72 -24.39 -3.12
C GLN A 55 14.71 -24.22 -4.26
N TYR A 56 13.61 -23.50 -4.04
CA TYR A 56 12.57 -23.27 -5.06
C TYR A 56 12.87 -22.05 -5.94
N GLU A 57 12.08 -21.89 -7.01
CA GLU A 57 12.15 -20.71 -7.88
C GLU A 57 11.31 -19.57 -7.30
N ILE A 58 11.88 -18.37 -7.28
CA ILE A 58 11.25 -17.18 -6.69
C ILE A 58 10.52 -16.40 -7.79
N ASN A 59 9.27 -16.06 -7.56
CA ASN A 59 8.51 -15.17 -8.43
C ASN A 59 8.50 -13.71 -7.92
N GLN A 60 8.42 -13.53 -6.60
CA GLN A 60 8.35 -12.21 -5.99
C GLN A 60 9.05 -12.23 -4.62
N ILE A 61 9.69 -11.12 -4.27
CA ILE A 61 10.24 -10.89 -2.93
C ILE A 61 9.65 -9.59 -2.41
N VAL A 62 9.05 -9.63 -1.22
CA VAL A 62 8.49 -8.46 -0.54
C VAL A 62 9.26 -8.22 0.75
N TYR A 63 9.98 -7.10 0.79
CA TYR A 63 10.75 -6.65 1.94
C TYR A 63 9.89 -5.87 2.92
N ARG A 64 10.06 -6.18 4.21
CA ARG A 64 9.48 -5.44 5.33
C ARG A 64 10.56 -5.13 6.35
N GLN A 65 10.68 -3.86 6.75
CA GLN A 65 11.60 -3.45 7.79
C GLN A 65 11.15 -4.06 9.14
N GLY A 66 12.04 -4.79 9.82
CA GLY A 66 11.82 -5.28 11.17
C GLY A 66 11.97 -4.14 12.20
N PHE A 67 11.25 -4.23 13.31
CA PHE A 67 11.36 -3.34 14.46
C PHE A 67 11.48 -4.18 15.75
N PRO A 68 12.44 -3.89 16.66
CA PRO A 68 13.41 -2.81 16.60
C PRO A 68 14.53 -3.01 15.57
N ASP A 69 14.84 -4.27 15.22
CA ASP A 69 15.97 -4.63 14.36
C ASP A 69 15.59 -5.68 13.31
N GLY A 70 16.50 -5.90 12.35
CA GLY A 70 16.36 -6.89 11.28
C GLY A 70 15.45 -6.50 10.12
N TYR A 71 15.10 -7.50 9.30
CA TYR A 71 14.12 -7.39 8.22
C TYR A 71 13.43 -8.71 7.94
N TYR A 72 12.25 -8.63 7.34
CA TYR A 72 11.50 -9.78 6.84
C TYR A 72 11.50 -9.76 5.31
N LEU A 73 11.60 -10.93 4.70
CA LEU A 73 11.31 -11.15 3.30
C LEU A 73 10.15 -12.13 3.18
N ASP A 74 9.06 -11.68 2.56
CA ASP A 74 8.04 -12.59 2.08
C ASP A 74 8.41 -13.00 0.66
N VAL A 75 8.88 -14.23 0.51
CA VAL A 75 9.32 -14.83 -0.75
C VAL A 75 8.17 -15.65 -1.31
N TYR A 76 7.71 -15.29 -2.50
CA TYR A 76 6.69 -16.03 -3.21
C TYR A 76 7.34 -16.93 -4.25
N ASP A 77 6.98 -18.20 -4.25
CA ASP A 77 7.41 -19.13 -5.29
C ASP A 77 6.64 -18.91 -6.60
N VAL A 78 7.01 -19.66 -7.64
CA VAL A 78 6.31 -19.65 -8.94
C VAL A 78 4.88 -20.18 -8.89
N GLY A 79 4.54 -20.97 -7.86
CA GLY A 79 3.18 -21.42 -7.56
C GLY A 79 2.32 -20.37 -6.85
N GLY A 80 2.92 -19.29 -6.37
CA GLY A 80 2.28 -18.26 -5.55
C GLY A 80 2.21 -18.60 -4.07
N GLU A 81 2.87 -19.66 -3.61
CA GLU A 81 3.01 -19.98 -2.19
C GLU A 81 3.94 -18.96 -1.53
N LYS A 82 3.54 -18.50 -0.34
CA LYS A 82 4.28 -17.51 0.45
C LYS A 82 5.15 -18.22 1.48
N HIS A 83 6.44 -17.88 1.49
CA HIS A 83 7.39 -18.27 2.51
C HIS A 83 7.95 -17.02 3.21
N GLU A 84 7.93 -17.01 4.54
CA GLU A 84 8.42 -15.88 5.33
C GLU A 84 9.83 -16.19 5.84
N GLU A 85 10.78 -15.32 5.50
CA GLU A 85 12.16 -15.36 5.98
C GLU A 85 12.43 -14.14 6.85
N PHE A 86 13.18 -14.34 7.94
CA PHE A 86 13.54 -13.28 8.88
C PHE A 86 15.05 -13.30 9.13
N ASP A 87 15.66 -12.12 9.13
CA ASP A 87 17.04 -11.95 9.52
C ASP A 87 17.21 -10.75 10.45
N ASP A 88 17.84 -10.99 11.60
CA ASP A 88 18.24 -10.00 12.60
C ASP A 88 19.77 -10.01 12.84
N THR A 89 20.52 -10.65 11.97
CA THR A 89 21.98 -10.71 12.11
C THR A 89 22.60 -9.37 11.71
N PHE A 90 23.52 -8.89 12.54
CA PHE A 90 24.21 -7.62 12.29
C PHE A 90 25.63 -7.86 11.80
N ASN A 91 26.07 -7.05 10.84
CA ASN A 91 27.42 -7.10 10.27
C ASN A 91 27.73 -8.42 9.53
N VAL A 92 26.69 -9.07 9.00
CA VAL A 92 26.86 -10.19 8.07
C VAL A 92 26.83 -9.59 6.65
N PRO A 93 27.96 -9.59 5.90
CA PRO A 93 28.06 -8.86 4.63
C PRO A 93 26.96 -9.19 3.63
N GLU A 94 26.57 -10.45 3.54
CA GLU A 94 25.50 -10.92 2.66
C GLU A 94 24.14 -10.37 3.07
N SER A 95 23.82 -10.39 4.37
CA SER A 95 22.57 -9.84 4.89
C SER A 95 22.50 -8.32 4.71
N ASP A 96 23.60 -7.62 5.02
CA ASP A 96 23.72 -6.17 4.85
C ASP A 96 23.50 -5.76 3.39
N THR A 97 24.04 -6.53 2.44
CA THR A 97 23.86 -6.28 1.00
C THR A 97 22.40 -6.45 0.57
N ILE A 98 21.72 -7.51 1.06
CA ILE A 98 20.30 -7.73 0.77
C ILE A 98 19.46 -6.59 1.35
N GLN A 99 19.70 -6.24 2.61
CA GLN A 99 18.97 -5.16 3.28
C GLN A 99 19.19 -3.81 2.59
N GLU A 100 20.42 -3.48 2.21
CA GLU A 100 20.76 -2.24 1.52
C GLU A 100 20.08 -2.16 0.15
N TYR A 101 20.06 -3.27 -0.61
CA TYR A 101 19.37 -3.34 -1.90
C TYR A 101 17.89 -2.91 -1.76
N PHE A 102 17.16 -3.53 -0.82
CA PHE A 102 15.75 -3.18 -0.62
C PHE A 102 15.60 -1.78 -0.01
N ARG A 103 16.49 -1.33 0.88
CA ARG A 103 16.46 0.06 1.39
C ARG A 103 16.60 1.11 0.30
N ASN A 104 17.29 0.81 -0.79
CA ASN A 104 17.45 1.71 -1.94
C ASN A 104 16.27 1.68 -2.93
N LEU A 105 15.37 0.70 -2.83
CA LEU A 105 14.15 0.67 -3.65
C LEU A 105 13.12 1.71 -3.21
N LYS A 106 12.29 2.15 -4.16
CA LYS A 106 11.11 2.94 -3.83
C LYS A 106 10.08 2.07 -3.12
N PRO A 107 9.36 2.61 -2.12
CA PRO A 107 8.25 1.90 -1.49
C PRO A 107 7.17 1.57 -2.51
N ASP A 108 6.52 0.44 -2.31
CA ASP A 108 5.37 0.04 -3.09
C ASP A 108 4.21 1.02 -2.84
N THR A 109 3.37 1.16 -3.87
CA THR A 109 2.16 1.97 -3.70
C THR A 109 1.20 1.22 -2.77
N PRO A 110 0.67 1.86 -1.71
CA PRO A 110 -0.29 1.22 -0.83
C PRO A 110 -1.46 0.62 -1.59
N LYS A 111 -1.88 -0.58 -1.21
CA LYS A 111 -2.88 -1.36 -1.96
C LYS A 111 -4.18 -0.59 -2.16
N TYR A 112 -4.59 0.17 -1.14
CA TYR A 112 -5.85 0.91 -1.11
C TYR A 112 -5.73 2.38 -1.54
N LEU A 113 -4.55 2.84 -1.95
CA LEU A 113 -4.36 4.25 -2.34
C LEU A 113 -5.29 4.66 -3.48
N ARG A 114 -5.37 3.82 -4.53
CA ARG A 114 -6.26 4.11 -5.68
C ARG A 114 -7.74 4.11 -5.31
N LEU A 115 -8.13 3.27 -4.35
CA LEU A 115 -9.50 3.25 -3.84
C LEU A 115 -9.80 4.57 -3.13
N PHE A 116 -8.90 4.99 -2.24
CA PHE A 116 -9.03 6.26 -1.51
C PHE A 116 -9.07 7.47 -2.45
N GLU A 117 -8.22 7.51 -3.48
CA GLU A 117 -8.26 8.57 -4.50
C GLU A 117 -9.59 8.61 -5.24
N ALA A 118 -10.15 7.45 -5.60
CA ALA A 118 -11.44 7.36 -6.28
C ALA A 118 -12.60 7.81 -5.36
N GLU A 119 -12.56 7.44 -4.08
CA GLU A 119 -13.51 7.89 -3.06
C GLU A 119 -13.54 9.42 -3.01
N LEU A 120 -12.37 10.05 -2.78
CA LEU A 120 -12.25 11.51 -2.73
C LEU A 120 -12.76 12.22 -4.00
N ILE A 121 -12.50 11.67 -5.18
CA ILE A 121 -13.00 12.22 -6.45
C ILE A 121 -14.54 12.18 -6.50
N VAL A 122 -15.14 11.04 -6.15
CA VAL A 122 -16.60 10.87 -6.17
C VAL A 122 -17.27 11.81 -5.16
N GLU A 123 -16.71 11.92 -3.96
CA GLU A 123 -17.20 12.81 -2.92
C GLU A 123 -17.15 14.28 -3.34
N PHE A 124 -16.02 14.71 -3.91
CA PHE A 124 -15.84 16.07 -4.41
C PHE A 124 -16.86 16.41 -5.50
N LEU A 125 -17.12 15.48 -6.43
CA LEU A 125 -18.13 15.63 -7.47
C LEU A 125 -19.54 15.74 -6.87
N ALA A 126 -19.89 14.87 -5.92
CA ALA A 126 -21.18 14.90 -5.25
C ALA A 126 -21.43 16.25 -4.55
N VAL A 127 -20.47 16.72 -3.75
CA VAL A 127 -20.55 18.00 -3.03
C VAL A 127 -20.68 19.17 -4.01
N THR A 128 -19.91 19.17 -5.10
CA THR A 128 -19.94 20.21 -6.12
C THR A 128 -21.31 20.26 -6.82
N VAL A 129 -21.84 19.14 -7.26
CA VAL A 129 -23.16 19.06 -7.91
C VAL A 129 -24.26 19.56 -6.97
N ILE A 130 -24.26 19.14 -5.71
CA ILE A 130 -25.25 19.56 -4.71
C ILE A 130 -25.17 21.07 -4.47
N SER A 131 -23.96 21.62 -4.37
CA SER A 131 -23.72 23.05 -4.19
C SER A 131 -24.24 23.87 -5.37
N ILE A 132 -23.97 23.43 -6.60
CA ILE A 132 -24.48 24.07 -7.83
C ILE A 132 -26.01 24.04 -7.87
N VAL A 133 -26.64 22.90 -7.56
CA VAL A 133 -28.11 22.76 -7.53
C VAL A 133 -28.72 23.69 -6.49
N ASN A 134 -28.14 23.77 -5.29
CA ASN A 134 -28.62 24.65 -4.23
C ASN A 134 -28.48 26.14 -4.61
N LEU A 135 -27.36 26.54 -5.23
CA LEU A 135 -27.16 27.90 -5.75
C LEU A 135 -28.21 28.25 -6.83
N ARG A 136 -28.50 27.34 -7.77
CA ARG A 136 -29.53 27.52 -8.80
C ARG A 136 -30.93 27.69 -8.18
N LYS A 137 -31.28 26.87 -7.18
CA LYS A 137 -32.56 27.00 -6.46
C LYS A 137 -32.69 28.32 -5.72
N LYS A 138 -31.60 28.78 -5.07
CA LYS A 138 -31.57 30.08 -4.39
C LYS A 138 -31.84 31.21 -5.40
N ARG A 139 -31.14 31.25 -6.53
CA ARG A 139 -31.34 32.28 -7.57
C ARG A 139 -32.77 32.32 -8.12
N LYS A 140 -33.41 31.15 -8.33
CA LYS A 140 -34.82 31.09 -8.78
C LYS A 140 -35.83 31.59 -7.74
N LYS A 141 -35.48 31.59 -6.44
CA LYS A 141 -36.37 32.03 -5.36
C LYS A 141 -36.36 33.56 -5.17
N TYR A 142 -35.28 34.23 -5.57
CA TYR A 142 -35.09 35.68 -5.43
C TYR A 142 -35.27 36.43 -6.76
N ARG A 143 -35.89 35.79 -7.75
CA ARG A 143 -36.24 36.36 -9.04
C ARG A 143 -37.75 36.25 -9.21
#